data_AF-U6DLW3-F1
#
_entry.id   AF-U6DLW3-F1
#
_cell.length_a   1.000
_cell.length_b   1.000
_cell.length_c   1.000
_cell.angle_alpha   90.00
_cell.angle_beta   90.00
_cell.angle_gamma   90.00
#
_symmetry.space_group_name_H-M   'P 1'
#
loop_
_entity.id
_entity.type
_entity.pdbx_description
1 polymer ?
#
loop_
_entity_poly.entity_id
_entity_poly.type
_entity_poly.pdbx_seq_one_letter_code
_entity_poly.pdbx_strand_id
1 'polypeptide(L)'
;EQRKRYSTVVMADVSQYLVNHLVTFCLGEEDGVHTVEDASRKLAVMDSQGRIWAQEMLLRVSPDHVTLLDPISKEELELYPLGAIVRCDAVLPPGRSRSLLLLVCQEP
;
A
#
# COMPACT_ATOMS: atom_id res chain seq x y z
N GLU A 1 -32.10 1.26 29.43
CA GLU A 1 -31.76 0.16 28.51
C GLU A 1 -30.93 0.63 27.32
N GLN A 2 -29.64 0.91 27.56
CA GLN A 2 -28.66 1.21 26.51
C GLN A 2 -28.22 -0.10 25.86
N ARG A 3 -28.72 -0.41 24.66
CA ARG A 3 -28.14 -1.47 23.84
C ARG A 3 -26.80 -1.00 23.27
N LYS A 4 -25.72 -1.36 23.97
CA LYS A 4 -24.35 -1.39 23.43
C LYS A 4 -24.36 -2.28 22.18
N ARG A 5 -24.37 -1.65 21.00
CA ARG A 5 -24.10 -2.33 19.73
C ARG A 5 -22.60 -2.67 19.72
N TYR A 6 -22.27 -3.88 20.13
CA TYR A 6 -21.00 -4.49 19.76
C TYR A 6 -21.04 -4.70 18.25
N SER A 7 -20.26 -3.92 17.52
CA SER A 7 -19.99 -4.19 16.11
C SER A 7 -19.13 -5.44 16.06
N THR A 8 -19.75 -6.61 15.90
CA THR A 8 -19.04 -7.81 15.49
C THR A 8 -18.53 -7.55 14.08
N VAL A 9 -17.27 -7.14 13.95
CA VAL A 9 -16.59 -7.08 12.66
C VAL A 9 -16.52 -8.51 12.17
N VAL A 10 -17.38 -8.86 11.22
CA VAL A 10 -17.23 -10.09 10.44
C VAL A 10 -15.95 -9.89 9.64
N MET A 11 -14.83 -10.43 10.14
CA MET A 11 -13.58 -10.40 9.38
C MET A 11 -13.78 -11.35 8.20
N ALA A 12 -13.98 -10.77 7.01
CA ALA A 12 -13.98 -11.56 5.79
C ALA A 12 -12.57 -12.10 5.57
N ASP A 13 -12.45 -13.37 5.17
CA ASP A 13 -11.17 -13.99 4.83
C ASP A 13 -10.45 -13.24 3.70
N VAL A 14 -11.22 -12.51 2.88
CA VAL A 14 -10.72 -11.64 1.81
C VAL A 14 -11.37 -10.27 1.91
N SER A 15 -10.55 -9.22 1.87
CA SER A 15 -11.00 -7.82 1.82
C SER A 15 -10.48 -7.12 0.56
N GLN A 16 -11.23 -6.15 0.03
CA GLN A 16 -10.88 -5.43 -1.19
C GLN A 16 -11.07 -3.92 -1.03
N TYR A 17 -10.11 -3.15 -1.54
CA TYR A 17 -10.06 -1.70 -1.43
C TYR A 17 -9.62 -1.08 -2.75
N LEU A 18 -10.32 -0.04 -3.19
CA LEU A 18 -9.85 0.76 -4.33
C LEU A 18 -8.73 1.69 -3.84
N VAL A 19 -7.59 1.66 -4.52
CA VAL A 19 -6.41 2.46 -4.18
C VAL A 19 -5.87 3.13 -5.42
N ASN A 20 -5.14 4.23 -5.22
CA ASN A 20 -4.29 4.81 -6.27
C ASN A 20 -2.86 4.38 -5.99
N HIS A 21 -2.35 3.43 -6.76
CA HIS A 21 -0.92 3.14 -6.79
C HIS A 21 -0.17 4.37 -7.31
N LEU A 22 0.93 4.73 -6.67
CA LEU A 22 1.72 5.92 -7.00
C LEU A 22 3.08 5.57 -7.58
N VAL A 23 3.77 4.60 -6.96
CA VAL A 23 5.12 4.19 -7.33
C VAL A 23 5.49 2.89 -6.63
N THR A 24 6.28 2.07 -7.32
CA THR A 24 7.09 0.98 -6.75
C THR A 24 8.56 1.28 -7.09
N PHE A 25 9.47 1.17 -6.13
CA PHE A 25 10.91 1.33 -6.38
C PHE A 25 11.73 0.40 -5.48
N CYS A 26 12.86 -0.06 -5.99
CA CYS A 26 13.78 -0.91 -5.24
C CYS A 26 14.48 -0.13 -4.11
N LEU A 27 14.75 -0.81 -3.01
CA LEU A 27 15.53 -0.32 -1.89
C LEU A 27 16.93 -0.95 -1.96
N GLY A 28 17.85 -0.36 -2.71
CA GLY A 28 19.26 -0.73 -2.69
C GLY A 28 20.00 -0.07 -1.53
N GLU A 29 21.15 -0.63 -1.15
CA GLU A 29 22.03 -0.01 -0.13
C GLU A 29 22.47 1.40 -0.54
N GLU A 30 22.60 1.68 -1.84
CA GLU A 30 22.96 3.00 -2.38
C GLU A 30 21.76 3.97 -2.48
N ASP A 31 20.52 3.50 -2.32
CA ASP A 31 19.32 4.34 -2.47
C ASP A 31 19.05 5.24 -1.26
N GLY A 32 19.73 5.01 -0.13
CA GLY A 32 19.63 5.82 1.09
C GLY A 32 18.23 5.85 1.72
N VAL A 33 17.41 4.84 1.46
CA VAL A 33 16.06 4.70 2.03
C VAL A 33 16.07 3.59 3.07
N HIS A 34 16.18 3.96 4.33
CA HIS A 34 16.23 3.03 5.46
C HIS A 34 15.01 3.17 6.39
N THR A 35 14.35 4.34 6.35
CA THR A 35 13.15 4.61 7.14
C THR A 35 11.95 4.98 6.26
N VAL A 36 10.78 5.02 6.88
CA VAL A 36 9.54 5.48 6.24
C VAL A 36 9.60 6.97 5.91
N GLU A 37 10.30 7.76 6.72
CA GLU A 37 10.58 9.17 6.45
C GLU A 37 11.47 9.33 5.22
N ASP A 38 12.46 8.46 5.02
CA ASP A 38 13.31 8.46 3.83
C ASP A 38 12.48 8.15 2.57
N ALA A 39 11.63 7.12 2.65
CA ALA A 39 10.72 6.76 1.56
C ALA A 39 9.75 7.89 1.23
N SER A 40 9.22 8.58 2.25
CA SER A 40 8.35 9.74 2.08
C SER A 40 9.07 10.92 1.42
N ARG A 41 10.35 11.16 1.75
CA ARG A 41 11.16 12.19 1.07
C ARG A 41 11.48 11.79 -0.36
N LYS A 42 11.85 10.54 -0.65
CA LYS A 42 12.09 10.05 -2.01
C LYS A 42 10.82 10.21 -2.87
N LEU A 43 9.65 9.87 -2.33
CA LEU A 43 8.37 10.10 -2.99
C LEU A 43 8.16 11.58 -3.34
N ALA A 44 8.40 12.49 -2.40
CA ALA A 44 8.26 13.93 -2.64
C ALA A 44 9.23 14.45 -3.73
N VAL A 45 10.47 13.95 -3.75
CA VAL A 45 11.43 14.27 -4.81
C VAL A 45 10.93 13.76 -6.16
N MET A 46 10.47 12.52 -6.25
CA MET A 46 9.92 11.96 -7.49
C MET A 46 8.71 12.75 -7.99
N ASP A 47 7.82 13.16 -7.09
CA ASP A 47 6.65 13.98 -7.41
C ASP A 47 7.06 15.34 -7.99
N SER A 48 8.05 16.01 -7.37
CA SER A 48 8.59 17.29 -7.87
C SER A 48 9.26 17.18 -9.24
N GLN A 49 9.73 15.98 -9.60
CA GLN A 49 10.31 15.66 -10.92
C GLN A 49 9.26 15.22 -11.95
N GLY A 50 7.97 15.16 -11.58
CA GLY A 50 6.90 14.68 -12.44
C GLY A 50 6.97 13.18 -12.73
N ARG A 51 7.58 12.39 -11.83
CA ARG A 51 7.80 10.95 -11.99
C ARG A 51 6.76 10.07 -11.28
N ILE A 52 5.71 10.68 -10.74
CA ILE A 52 4.63 9.97 -10.06
C ILE A 52 3.39 10.04 -10.94
N TRP A 53 2.80 8.88 -11.24
CA TRP A 53 1.49 8.80 -11.87
C TRP A 53 0.56 7.98 -10.96
N ALA A 54 -0.66 8.46 -10.76
CA ALA A 54 -1.64 7.72 -10.00
C ALA A 54 -2.34 6.71 -10.92
N GLN A 55 -2.31 5.44 -10.56
CA GLN A 55 -3.06 4.37 -11.22
C GLN A 55 -4.09 3.79 -10.26
N GLU A 56 -5.36 3.83 -10.65
CA GLU A 56 -6.42 3.17 -9.88
C GLU A 56 -6.27 1.65 -9.98
N MET A 57 -6.21 0.99 -8.82
CA MET A 57 -6.07 -0.45 -8.69
C MET A 57 -6.99 -0.97 -7.59
N LEU A 58 -7.36 -2.25 -7.68
CA LEU A 58 -8.07 -2.95 -6.62
C LEU A 58 -7.06 -3.72 -5.78
N LEU A 59 -6.80 -3.24 -4.57
CA LEU A 59 -5.98 -3.94 -3.57
C LEU A 59 -6.83 -5.00 -2.88
N ARG A 60 -6.45 -6.27 -3.05
CA ARG A 60 -7.06 -7.43 -2.38
C ARG A 60 -6.11 -7.94 -1.29
N VAL A 61 -6.65 -8.12 -0.09
CA VAL A 61 -5.95 -8.77 1.03
C VAL A 61 -6.60 -10.13 1.26
N SER A 62 -5.81 -11.19 1.10
CA SER A 62 -6.18 -12.59 1.34
C SER A 62 -5.40 -13.14 2.55
N PRO A 63 -5.69 -14.36 3.04
CA PRO A 63 -4.99 -14.93 4.20
C PRO A 63 -3.49 -15.22 4.00
N ASP A 64 -3.03 -15.28 2.75
CA ASP A 64 -1.69 -15.72 2.34
C ASP A 64 -0.96 -14.73 1.42
N HIS A 65 -1.66 -13.78 0.80
CA HIS A 65 -1.08 -12.78 -0.09
C HIS A 65 -1.87 -11.46 -0.14
N VAL A 66 -1.21 -10.40 -0.62
CA VAL A 66 -1.82 -9.16 -1.07
C VAL A 66 -1.68 -9.09 -2.60
N THR A 67 -2.74 -8.73 -3.31
CA THR A 67 -2.73 -8.61 -4.78
C THR A 67 -3.20 -7.23 -5.20
N LEU A 68 -2.55 -6.66 -6.22
CA LEU A 68 -3.06 -5.53 -6.97
C LEU A 68 -3.69 -6.05 -8.26
N LEU A 69 -4.96 -5.68 -8.47
CA LEU A 69 -5.74 -6.12 -9.63
C LEU A 69 -6.18 -4.91 -10.45
N ASP A 70 -6.36 -5.10 -11.75
CA ASP A 70 -7.10 -4.15 -12.56
C ASP A 70 -8.56 -4.04 -12.04
N PRO A 71 -9.09 -2.83 -11.82
CA PRO A 71 -10.40 -2.65 -11.20
C PRO A 71 -11.56 -3.14 -12.09
N ILE A 72 -11.37 -3.25 -13.40
CA ILE A 72 -12.41 -3.65 -14.37
C ILE A 72 -12.24 -5.11 -14.76
N SER A 73 -11.11 -5.49 -15.36
CA SER A 73 -10.86 -6.84 -15.88
C SER A 73 -10.64 -7.86 -14.78
N LYS A 74 -10.26 -7.39 -13.57
CA LYS A 74 -9.81 -8.22 -12.43
C LYS A 74 -8.54 -9.02 -12.73
N GLU A 75 -7.80 -8.63 -13.76
CA GLU A 75 -6.47 -9.16 -14.06
C GLU A 75 -5.51 -8.87 -12.91
N GLU A 76 -4.64 -9.83 -12.61
CA GLU A 76 -3.58 -9.67 -11.62
C GLU A 76 -2.42 -8.85 -12.20
N LEU A 77 -2.14 -7.72 -11.57
CA LEU A 77 -1.05 -6.82 -11.95
C LEU A 77 0.20 -7.14 -11.13
N GLU A 78 0.05 -7.32 -9.82
CA GLU A 78 1.13 -7.62 -8.88
C GLU A 78 0.62 -8.50 -7.74
N LEU A 79 1.46 -9.42 -7.25
CA LEU A 79 1.14 -10.30 -6.12
C LEU A 79 2.31 -10.33 -5.13
N TYR A 80 1.96 -10.16 -3.85
CA TYR A 80 2.88 -10.09 -2.74
C TYR A 80 2.51 -11.16 -1.70
N PRO A 81 3.27 -12.26 -1.60
CA PRO A 81 3.06 -13.23 -0.53
C PRO A 81 3.19 -12.55 0.83
N LEU A 82 2.35 -12.89 1.82
CA LEU A 82 2.44 -12.25 3.13
C LEU A 82 3.81 -12.45 3.79
N GLY A 83 4.47 -13.58 3.53
CA GLY A 83 5.83 -13.84 4.01
C GLY A 83 6.90 -12.92 3.42
N ALA A 84 6.63 -12.27 2.29
CA ALA A 84 7.52 -11.29 1.67
C ALA A 84 7.29 -9.86 2.19
N ILE A 85 6.14 -9.57 2.82
CA ILE A 85 5.83 -8.23 3.33
C ILE A 85 6.54 -8.03 4.68
N VAL A 86 7.62 -7.26 4.66
CA VAL A 86 8.44 -7.00 5.86
C VAL A 86 7.96 -5.76 6.63
N ARG A 87 7.19 -4.88 5.99
CA ARG A 87 6.61 -3.69 6.64
C ARG A 87 5.33 -3.24 5.95
N CYS A 88 4.34 -2.83 6.74
CA CYS A 88 3.10 -2.22 6.28
C CYS A 88 2.77 -1.03 7.20
N ASP A 89 2.70 0.18 6.64
CA ASP A 89 2.43 1.41 7.38
C ASP A 89 1.44 2.31 6.63
N ALA A 90 0.68 3.09 7.39
CA ALA A 90 -0.12 4.19 6.86
C ALA A 90 0.49 5.53 7.33
N VAL A 91 0.90 6.37 6.39
CA VAL A 91 1.53 7.67 6.69
C VAL A 91 0.71 8.82 6.15
N LEU A 92 0.66 9.94 6.87
CA LEU A 92 0.09 11.19 6.38
C LEU A 92 1.21 12.22 6.24
N PRO A 93 1.79 12.39 5.03
CA PRO A 93 2.88 13.33 4.85
C PRO A 93 2.43 14.78 5.13
N PRO A 94 3.31 15.63 5.67
CA PRO A 94 3.01 17.04 5.91
C PRO A 94 2.49 17.72 4.63
N GLY A 95 1.41 18.48 4.75
CA GLY A 95 0.81 19.19 3.61
C GLY A 95 -0.07 18.35 2.69
N ARG A 96 -0.26 17.05 2.97
CA ARG A 96 -1.22 16.20 2.22
C ARG A 96 -2.51 16.01 3.01
N SER A 97 -3.61 15.87 2.29
CA SER A 97 -4.95 15.62 2.86
C SER A 97 -5.33 14.14 2.89
N ARG A 98 -4.51 13.26 2.31
CA ARG A 98 -4.77 11.82 2.21
C ARG A 98 -3.57 11.02 2.71
N SER A 99 -3.88 9.98 3.47
CA SER A 99 -2.88 8.99 3.90
C SER A 99 -2.36 8.20 2.71
N LEU A 100 -1.11 7.78 2.81
CA LEU A 100 -0.45 6.86 1.91
C LEU A 100 -0.32 5.52 2.61
N LEU A 101 -0.60 4.45 1.88
CA LEU A 101 -0.23 3.10 2.28
C LEU A 101 1.19 2.84 1.78
N LEU A 102 2.05 2.35 2.67
CA LEU A 102 3.42 1.94 2.37
C LEU A 102 3.54 0.46 2.65
N LEU A 103 3.91 -0.30 1.61
CA LEU A 103 4.24 -1.72 1.70
C LEU A 103 5.72 -1.86 1.35
N VAL A 104 6.49 -2.48 2.24
CA VAL A 104 7.86 -2.91 1.95
C VAL A 104 7.84 -4.42 1.80
N CYS A 105 8.24 -4.87 0.63
CA CYS A 105 8.34 -6.27 0.30
C CYS A 105 9.81 -6.64 0.08
N GLN A 106 10.20 -7.82 0.55
CA GLN A 106 11.49 -8.42 0.27
C GLN A 106 11.23 -9.68 -0.56
N GLU A 107 11.64 -9.64 -1.83
CA GLU A 107 11.60 -10.83 -2.68
C GLU A 107 12.56 -11.90 -2.12
N PRO A 108 12.16 -13.19 -2.16
CA PRO A 108 12.98 -14.30 -1.66
C PRO A 108 14.25 -14.55 -2.46
#